data_AF-A0A9N8ZXY3-F1
#
_entry.id   AF-A0A9N8ZXY3-F1
#
_cell.length_a   1.000
_cell.length_b   1.000
_cell.length_c   1.000
_cell.angle_alpha   90.00
_cell.angle_beta   90.00
_cell.angle_gamma   90.00
#
_symmetry.space_group_name_H-M   'P 1'
#
loop_
_entity.id
_entity.type
_entity.pdbx_description
1 polymer ?
#
loop_
_entity_poly.entity_id
_entity_poly.type
_entity_poly.pdbx_seq_one_letter_code
_entity_poly.pdbx_strand_id
1 'polypeptide(L)'
;MDAELYTHILKEKFLQSLESYGMEVGEIIFRQDDPKHLLHCLKWLTDDSVEVLDWPVQSPDLILNPIEHLWQHLKGGMPPQVCIDLIESMPRCVAAVLKAKGRYT
;
A
#
# COMPACT_ATOMS: atom_id res chain seq x y z
N MET A 1 -4.77 17.25 -1.49
CA MET A 1 -4.99 16.71 -0.13
C MET A 1 -3.83 17.16 0.73
N ASP A 2 -4.13 17.85 1.82
CA ASP A 2 -3.17 18.23 2.86
C ASP A 2 -2.91 17.07 3.85
N ALA A 3 -1.93 17.25 4.73
CA ALA A 3 -1.48 16.21 5.65
C ALA A 3 -2.48 15.93 6.79
N GLU A 4 -3.23 16.95 7.23
CA GLU A 4 -4.23 16.82 8.31
C GLU A 4 -5.41 15.96 7.85
N LEU A 5 -5.96 16.28 6.67
CA LEU A 5 -7.04 15.52 6.07
C LEU A 5 -6.61 14.08 5.79
N TYR A 6 -5.37 13.87 5.34
CA TYR A 6 -4.84 12.52 5.12
C TYR A 6 -4.78 11.70 6.42
N THR A 7 -4.28 12.31 7.50
CA THR A 7 -4.20 11.66 8.82
C THR A 7 -5.58 11.31 9.36
N HIS A 8 -6.55 12.21 9.19
CA HIS A 8 -7.92 11.96 9.59
C HIS A 8 -8.55 10.78 8.83
N ILE A 9 -8.34 10.70 7.51
CA ILE A 9 -8.79 9.57 6.69
C ILE A 9 -8.16 8.25 7.16
N LEU A 10 -6.85 8.24 7.47
CA LEU A 10 -6.19 7.03 7.97
C LEU A 10 -6.76 6.60 9.33
N LYS A 11 -6.93 7.52 10.27
CA LYS A 11 -7.46 7.20 11.60
C LYS A 11 -8.89 6.64 11.55
N GLU A 12 -9.74 7.20 10.71
CA GLU A 12 -11.13 6.76 10.66
C GLU A 12 -11.33 5.58 9.70
N LYS A 13 -10.94 5.73 8.44
CA LYS A 13 -11.30 4.79 7.38
C LYS A 13 -10.40 3.58 7.34
N PHE A 14 -9.11 3.75 7.61
CA PHE A 14 -8.20 2.62 7.56
C PHE A 14 -8.39 1.70 8.77
N LEU A 15 -8.49 2.23 9.99
CA LEU A 15 -8.81 1.40 11.17
C LEU A 15 -10.16 0.68 11.05
N GLN A 16 -11.20 1.39 10.57
CA GLN A 16 -12.50 0.77 10.30
C GLN A 16 -12.41 -0.35 9.26
N SER A 17 -11.53 -0.20 8.25
CA SER A 17 -11.31 -1.25 7.25
C SER A 17 -10.67 -2.47 7.89
N LEU A 18 -9.64 -2.31 8.73
CA LEU A 18 -8.99 -3.41 9.43
C LEU A 18 -9.98 -4.21 10.30
N GLU A 19 -10.80 -3.50 11.06
CA GLU A 19 -11.87 -4.10 11.85
C GLU A 19 -12.84 -4.90 10.98
N SER A 20 -13.23 -4.35 9.82
CA SER A 20 -14.14 -5.03 8.89
C SER A 20 -13.56 -6.31 8.26
N TYR A 21 -12.24 -6.36 8.07
CA TYR A 21 -11.53 -7.53 7.58
C TYR A 21 -11.09 -8.49 8.70
N GLY A 22 -11.32 -8.13 9.96
CA GLY A 22 -10.88 -8.91 11.12
C GLY A 22 -9.36 -9.01 11.24
N MET A 23 -8.64 -8.00 10.75
CA MET A 23 -7.18 -7.94 10.79
C MET A 23 -6.71 -7.06 11.95
N GLU A 24 -5.65 -7.49 12.63
CA GLU A 24 -5.01 -6.67 13.64
C GLU A 24 -3.89 -5.81 13.06
N VAL A 25 -3.62 -4.66 13.68
CA VAL A 25 -2.56 -3.74 13.24
C VAL A 25 -1.17 -4.40 13.21
N GLY A 26 -0.93 -5.37 14.10
CA GLY A 26 0.33 -6.12 14.14
C GLY A 26 0.51 -7.16 13.03
N GLU A 27 -0.54 -7.46 12.26
CA GLU A 27 -0.51 -8.44 11.17
C GLU A 27 -0.33 -7.79 9.79
N ILE A 28 -0.28 -6.46 9.74
CA ILE A 28 -0.27 -5.69 8.50
C ILE A 28 1.00 -4.87 8.32
N ILE A 29 1.35 -4.65 7.07
CA ILE A 29 2.40 -3.71 6.68
C ILE A 29 1.75 -2.63 5.80
N PHE A 30 1.79 -1.39 6.28
CA PHE A 30 1.24 -0.23 5.59
C PHE A 30 2.18 0.25 4.48
N ARG A 31 1.64 0.48 3.28
CA ARG A 31 2.38 1.01 2.13
C ARG A 31 1.66 2.23 1.55
N GLN A 32 2.43 3.26 1.19
CA GLN A 32 1.95 4.43 0.44
C GLN A 32 2.98 4.87 -0.61
N ASP A 33 2.51 5.50 -1.69
CA ASP A 33 3.38 5.95 -2.79
C ASP A 33 3.95 7.36 -2.59
N ASP A 34 3.29 8.20 -1.77
CA ASP A 34 3.64 9.61 -1.63
C ASP A 34 4.16 9.93 -0.22
N PRO A 35 5.48 10.14 -0.05
CA PRO A 35 6.05 10.40 1.26
C PRO A 35 5.76 11.81 1.78
N LYS A 36 5.13 12.70 0.99
CA LYS A 36 4.92 14.11 1.40
C LYS A 36 4.12 14.26 2.69
N HIS A 37 3.23 13.31 2.97
CA HIS A 37 2.38 13.30 4.17
C HIS A 37 2.89 12.35 5.26
N LEU A 38 3.92 11.57 4.95
CA LEU A 38 4.46 10.53 5.81
C LEU A 38 4.97 11.14 7.12
N LEU A 39 5.67 12.27 7.08
CA LEU A 39 6.18 12.94 8.28
C LEU A 39 5.07 13.33 9.29
N HIS A 40 3.88 13.69 8.81
CA HIS A 40 2.78 14.09 9.69
C HIS A 40 2.05 12.90 10.30
N CYS A 41 1.96 11.79 9.54
CA CYS A 41 1.26 10.57 9.97
C CYS A 41 2.17 9.60 10.72
N LEU A 42 3.50 9.70 10.53
CA LEU A 42 4.48 8.75 11.08
C LEU A 42 4.36 8.61 12.59
N LYS A 43 4.13 9.74 13.28
CA LYS A 43 3.94 9.73 14.74
C LYS A 43 2.76 8.84 15.13
N TRP A 44 1.61 9.01 14.47
CA TRP A 44 0.44 8.18 14.73
C TRP A 44 0.65 6.72 14.31
N LEU A 45 1.26 6.48 13.14
CA LEU A 45 1.57 5.12 12.67
C LEU A 45 2.48 4.38 13.66
N THR A 46 3.46 5.08 14.22
CA THR A 46 4.37 4.52 15.24
C THR A 46 3.64 4.29 16.57
N ASP A 47 2.83 5.25 17.02
CA ASP A 47 2.05 5.14 18.27
C ASP A 47 1.06 3.96 18.20
N ASP A 48 0.48 3.68 17.03
CA ASP A 48 -0.48 2.61 16.79
C ASP A 48 0.20 1.27 16.41
N SER A 49 1.53 1.21 16.45
CA SER A 49 2.33 0.02 16.08
C SER A 49 2.11 -0.51 14.65
N VAL A 50 1.72 0.38 13.73
CA VAL A 50 1.58 0.06 12.31
C VAL A 50 2.97 0.01 11.68
N GLU A 51 3.38 -1.15 11.16
CA GLU A 51 4.62 -1.26 10.40
C GLU A 51 4.46 -0.54 9.04
N VAL A 52 5.38 0.36 8.71
CA VAL A 52 5.36 1.08 7.43
C VAL A 52 6.45 0.52 6.53
N LEU A 53 6.08 0.06 5.33
CA LEU A 53 7.03 -0.44 4.34
C LEU A 53 7.91 0.70 3.83
N ASP A 54 9.22 0.56 4.01
CA ASP A 54 10.21 1.48 3.43
C ASP A 54 10.28 1.24 1.91
N TRP A 55 9.56 2.07 1.15
CA TRP A 55 9.42 1.96 -0.29
C TRP A 55 10.11 3.13 -1.01
N PRO A 56 10.92 2.89 -2.06
CA PRO A 56 11.64 3.95 -2.75
C PRO A 56 10.69 4.96 -3.39
N VAL A 57 10.91 6.22 -3.04
CA VAL A 57 10.19 7.39 -3.55
C VAL A 57 10.34 7.43 -5.07
N GLN A 58 9.23 7.48 -5.80
CA GLN A 58 9.19 7.52 -7.27
C GLN A 58 9.78 6.27 -7.95
N SER A 59 9.33 5.08 -7.57
CA SER A 59 9.48 3.92 -8.46
C SER A 59 8.69 4.15 -9.75
N PRO A 60 9.35 4.31 -10.92
CA PRO A 60 8.67 4.61 -12.19
C PRO A 60 7.82 3.45 -12.71
N ASP A 61 7.91 2.28 -12.07
CA ASP A 61 7.23 1.08 -12.51
C ASP A 61 5.87 0.92 -11.84
N LEU A 62 4.84 1.32 -12.60
CA LEU A 62 3.45 0.88 -12.44
C LEU A 62 3.32 -0.63 -12.10
N ILE A 63 4.28 -1.45 -12.52
CA ILE A 63 4.32 -2.92 -12.31
C ILE A 63 4.38 -3.30 -10.83
N LEU A 64 5.00 -2.46 -9.99
CA LEU A 64 5.14 -2.72 -8.56
C LEU A 64 4.01 -2.07 -7.75
N ASN A 65 2.99 -1.48 -8.37
CA ASN A 65 1.85 -0.93 -7.66
C ASN A 65 0.59 -1.80 -7.85
N PRO A 66 0.31 -2.73 -6.92
CA PRO A 66 -0.91 -3.53 -6.92
C PRO A 66 -2.16 -2.67 -7.03
N ILE A 67 -2.18 -1.47 -6.46
CA ILE A 67 -3.35 -0.60 -6.51
C ILE A 67 -3.62 -0.11 -7.94
N GLU A 68 -2.59 0.22 -8.71
CA GLU A 68 -2.76 0.66 -10.11
C GLU A 68 -3.23 -0.49 -11.00
N HIS A 69 -2.65 -1.69 -10.81
CA HIS A 69 -3.13 -2.90 -11.46
C HIS A 69 -4.58 -3.18 -11.05
N LEU A 70 -4.93 -3.02 -9.78
CA LEU A 70 -6.29 -3.21 -9.30
C LEU A 70 -7.25 -2.20 -9.94
N TRP A 71 -6.86 -0.93 -10.12
CA TRP A 71 -7.69 0.06 -10.82
C TRP A 71 -7.99 -0.32 -12.28
N GLN A 72 -7.00 -0.89 -12.99
CA GLN A 72 -7.24 -1.39 -14.35
C GLN A 72 -8.30 -2.50 -14.35
N HIS A 73 -8.29 -3.37 -13.35
CA HIS A 73 -9.25 -4.47 -13.24
C HIS A 73 -10.61 -4.04 -12.64
N LEU A 74 -10.63 -3.08 -11.71
CA LEU A 74 -11.86 -2.55 -11.09
C LEU A 74 -12.76 -1.83 -12.09
N LYS A 75 -12.19 -1.22 -13.14
CA LYS A 75 -12.97 -0.71 -14.28
C LYS A 75 -13.81 -1.79 -14.97
N GLY A 76 -13.48 -3.07 -14.78
CA GLY A 76 -14.21 -4.23 -15.28
C GLY A 76 -15.18 -4.90 -14.29
N GLY A 77 -15.19 -4.49 -13.02
CA GLY A 77 -16.01 -5.10 -11.95
C GLY A 77 -15.48 -6.47 -11.52
N MET A 78 -14.98 -6.59 -10.28
CA MET A 78 -14.19 -7.76 -9.90
C MET A 78 -14.39 -8.23 -8.44
N PRO A 79 -14.26 -9.55 -8.17
CA PRO A 79 -14.33 -10.11 -6.82
C PRO A 79 -13.05 -9.90 -6.00
N PRO A 80 -13.15 -9.92 -4.64
CA PRO A 80 -12.02 -9.71 -3.71
C PRO A 80 -10.82 -10.64 -3.91
N GLN A 81 -11.03 -11.85 -4.44
CA GLN A 81 -9.95 -12.83 -4.65
C GLN A 81 -8.82 -12.28 -5.54
N VAL A 82 -9.14 -11.46 -6.53
CA VAL A 82 -8.11 -10.92 -7.42
C VAL A 82 -7.22 -9.90 -6.71
N CYS A 83 -7.74 -9.21 -5.69
CA CYS A 83 -6.91 -8.35 -4.84
C CYS A 83 -5.87 -9.18 -4.07
N ILE A 84 -6.29 -10.34 -3.54
CA ILE A 84 -5.41 -11.26 -2.79
C ILE A 84 -4.34 -11.81 -3.72
N ASP A 85 -4.73 -12.35 -4.88
CA ASP A 85 -3.79 -12.92 -5.86
C ASP A 85 -2.74 -11.89 -6.32
N LEU A 86 -3.16 -10.62 -6.45
CA LEU A 86 -2.28 -9.53 -6.83
C LEU A 86 -1.28 -9.17 -5.71
N ILE A 87 -1.72 -9.14 -4.45
CA ILE A 87 -0.84 -8.96 -3.29
C ILE A 87 0.16 -10.12 -3.21
N GLU A 88 -0.31 -11.37 -3.35
CA GLU A 88 0.54 -12.57 -3.33
C GLU A 88 1.55 -12.61 -4.49
N SER A 89 1.26 -11.91 -5.60
CA SER A 89 2.19 -11.80 -6.72
C SER A 89 3.37 -10.85 -6.45
N MET A 90 3.25 -9.93 -5.47
CA MET A 90 4.23 -8.87 -5.20
C MET A 90 5.68 -9.35 -5.03
N PRO A 91 5.98 -10.44 -4.27
CA PRO A 91 7.35 -10.89 -4.08
C PRO A 91 8.04 -11.27 -5.39
N ARG A 92 7.29 -11.84 -6.35
CA ARG A 92 7.82 -12.19 -7.68
C ARG A 92 8.13 -10.93 -8.49
N CYS A 93 7.26 -9.93 -8.46
CA CYS A 93 7.48 -8.65 -9.13
C CYS A 93 8.71 -7.93 -8.57
N VAL A 94 8.86 -7.88 -7.24
CA VAL A 94 10.03 -7.29 -6.58
C VAL A 94 11.31 -8.03 -6.98
N ALA A 95 11.29 -9.37 -6.97
CA ALA A 95 12.44 -10.18 -7.39
C ALA A 95 12.85 -9.93 -8.86
N ALA A 96 11.88 -9.74 -9.75
CA ALA A 96 12.12 -9.41 -11.15
C ALA A 96 12.80 -8.04 -11.29
N VAL A 97 12.32 -7.01 -10.59
CA VAL A 97 12.90 -5.65 -10.64
C VAL A 97 14.30 -5.62 -10.03
N LEU A 98 14.53 -6.34 -8.93
CA LEU A 98 15.86 -6.50 -8.35
C LEU A 98 16.83 -7.18 -9.34
N LYS A 99 16.38 -8.23 -10.04
CA LYS A 99 17.17 -8.89 -11.09
C LYS A 99 17.46 -7.98 -12.28
N ALA A 100 16.52 -7.11 -12.63
CA ALA A 100 16.68 -6.11 -13.68
C ALA A 100 17.49 -4.87 -13.25
N LYS A 101 17.95 -4.81 -11.99
CA LYS A 101 18.65 -3.66 -11.40
C LYS A 101 17.84 -2.36 -11.50
N GLY A 102 16.54 -2.45 -11.27
CA GLY A 102 15.63 -1.29 -11.34
C GLY A 102 15.33 -0.81 -12.77
N ARG A 103 15.56 -1.65 -13.78
CA ARG A 103 15.10 -1.41 -15.16
C ARG A 103 13.75 -2.08 -15.39
N TYR A 104 13.00 -1.57 -16.36
CA TYR A 104 11.72 -2.13 -16.80
C TYR A 104 11.80 -3.65 -17.02
N THR A 105 10.83 -4.38 -16.46
CA THR A 105 10.65 -5.83 -16.58
C THR A 105 9.33 -6.18 -17.23
#